data_AF-A0A3T6NK53-F1
#
_entry.id   AF-A0A3T6NK53-F1
#
_cell.length_a   1.000
_cell.length_b   1.000
_cell.length_c   1.000
_cell.angle_alpha   90.00
_cell.angle_beta   90.00
_cell.angle_gamma   90.00
#
_symmetry.space_group_name_H-M   'P 1'
#
loop_
_entity.id
_entity.type
_entity.pdbx_description
1 polymer ?
#
loop_
_entity_poly.entity_id
_entity_poly.type
_entity_poly.pdbx_seq_one_letter_code
_entity_poly.pdbx_strand_id
1 'polypeptide(L)'
;MSGKKKLITLLQVSLLACPLFFTSPLFAMTDTPSVQVGFSPEGSASALVLDTINSAENSIRMMAYSFTDPDVMYALARAKKRGVDVRIVVDYRGNTNRASREAMKYINLLKIPLRTVDVFPIHHDKVIIVDGNTVETGSYNFSRAAARKNSENVVVIKNMPDVAAQYLEHWQDRWDRGTNWQPVN
;
A
#
# COMPACT_ATOMS: atom_id res chain seq x y z
N MET A 1 -8.74 93.30 -15.21
CA MET A 1 -7.41 92.68 -14.99
C MET A 1 -7.51 91.67 -13.85
N SER A 2 -7.22 90.41 -14.16
CA SER A 2 -6.81 89.27 -13.31
C SER A 2 -7.64 88.93 -12.04
N GLY A 3 -8.55 87.97 -12.18
CA GLY A 3 -9.07 87.17 -11.07
C GLY A 3 -8.19 85.92 -10.86
N LYS A 4 -7.64 85.74 -9.65
CA LYS A 4 -6.92 84.52 -9.26
C LYS A 4 -7.88 83.59 -8.51
N LYS A 5 -8.33 82.51 -9.16
CA LYS A 5 -9.01 81.39 -8.50
C LYS A 5 -7.95 80.50 -7.84
N LYS A 6 -8.05 80.28 -6.52
CA LYS A 6 -7.23 79.30 -5.79
C LYS A 6 -7.78 77.91 -6.06
N LEU A 7 -6.94 77.03 -6.61
CA LEU A 7 -7.23 75.62 -6.84
C LEU A 7 -6.87 74.85 -5.57
N ILE A 8 -7.86 74.26 -4.90
CA ILE A 8 -7.67 73.36 -3.75
C ILE A 8 -7.61 71.95 -4.33
N THR A 9 -6.44 71.31 -4.27
CA THR A 9 -6.26 69.92 -4.68
C THR A 9 -6.62 69.01 -3.50
N LEU A 10 -7.75 68.31 -3.58
CA LEU A 10 -8.08 67.22 -2.65
C LEU A 10 -7.25 65.98 -3.00
N LEU A 11 -6.43 65.52 -2.05
CA LEU A 11 -5.72 64.25 -2.12
C LEU A 11 -6.72 63.13 -1.73
N GLN A 12 -7.21 62.35 -2.69
CA GLN A 12 -7.97 61.14 -2.39
C GLN A 12 -7.00 60.04 -1.94
N VAL A 13 -7.01 59.70 -0.66
CA VAL A 13 -6.34 58.51 -0.13
C VAL A 13 -7.25 57.32 -0.38
N SER A 14 -6.95 56.53 -1.42
CA SER A 14 -7.63 55.26 -1.68
C SER A 14 -7.13 54.20 -0.68
N LEU A 15 -7.93 53.88 0.33
CA LEU A 15 -7.69 52.69 1.17
C LEU A 15 -7.90 51.43 0.32
N LEU A 16 -6.81 50.77 -0.08
CA LEU A 16 -6.85 49.40 -0.57
C LEU A 16 -7.26 48.47 0.57
N ALA A 17 -8.53 48.06 0.60
CA ALA A 17 -8.98 46.96 1.44
C ALA A 17 -8.41 45.66 0.87
N CYS A 18 -7.35 45.15 1.49
CA CYS A 18 -6.82 43.82 1.22
C CYS A 18 -7.77 42.79 1.86
N PRO A 19 -8.46 41.92 1.09
CA PRO A 19 -9.26 40.87 1.69
C PRO A 19 -8.32 39.88 2.36
N LEU A 20 -8.32 39.87 3.70
CA LEU A 20 -7.68 38.83 4.50
C LEU A 20 -8.41 37.52 4.22
N PHE A 21 -7.88 36.73 3.29
CA PHE A 21 -8.29 35.34 3.12
C PHE A 21 -7.87 34.58 4.38
N PHE A 22 -8.82 34.39 5.31
CA PHE A 22 -8.68 33.42 6.39
C PHE A 22 -8.64 32.03 5.74
N THR A 23 -7.44 31.54 5.44
CA THR A 23 -7.23 30.13 5.11
C THR A 23 -7.37 29.36 6.41
N SER A 24 -8.56 28.79 6.65
CA SER A 24 -8.75 27.81 7.71
C SER A 24 -7.69 26.72 7.53
N PRO A 25 -6.93 26.34 8.58
CA PRO A 25 -6.05 25.19 8.45
C PRO A 25 -6.93 23.99 8.12
N LEU A 26 -6.66 23.35 6.98
CA LEU A 26 -7.25 22.07 6.63
C LEU A 26 -6.72 21.08 7.68
N PHE A 27 -7.50 20.83 8.73
CA PHE A 27 -7.22 19.69 9.59
C PHE A 27 -7.38 18.45 8.71
N ALA A 28 -6.27 17.82 8.38
CA ALA A 28 -6.31 16.49 7.78
C ALA A 28 -7.06 15.60 8.77
N MET A 29 -8.27 15.14 8.41
CA MET A 29 -8.91 14.07 9.16
C MET A 29 -7.98 12.86 9.05
N THR A 30 -7.23 12.59 10.11
CA THR A 30 -6.54 11.31 10.24
C THR A 30 -7.62 10.27 10.44
N ASP A 31 -7.79 9.36 9.48
CA ASP A 31 -8.75 8.27 9.61
C ASP A 31 -8.54 7.54 10.94
N THR A 32 -9.64 7.21 11.63
CA THR A 32 -9.57 6.60 12.96
C THR A 32 -8.90 5.22 12.90
N PRO A 33 -7.94 4.90 13.80
CA PRO A 33 -7.35 3.57 13.89
C PRO A 33 -8.42 2.49 14.10
N SER A 34 -8.33 1.38 13.37
CA SER A 34 -9.25 0.26 13.51
C SER A 34 -8.60 -1.08 13.20
N VAL A 35 -9.18 -2.16 13.73
CA VAL A 35 -8.73 -3.54 13.49
C VAL A 35 -9.89 -4.36 12.96
N GLN A 36 -9.64 -5.14 11.92
CA GLN A 36 -10.58 -6.10 11.35
C GLN A 36 -9.96 -7.49 11.35
N VAL A 37 -10.78 -8.53 11.52
CA VAL A 37 -10.33 -9.92 11.48
C VAL A 37 -11.22 -10.71 10.53
N GLY A 38 -10.61 -11.54 9.69
CA GLY A 38 -11.28 -12.50 8.84
C GLY A 38 -10.74 -13.90 9.07
N PHE A 39 -11.53 -14.91 8.75
CA PHE A 39 -11.22 -16.32 8.94
C PHE A 39 -11.43 -17.13 7.66
N SER A 40 -10.68 -18.22 7.56
CA SER A 40 -10.89 -19.30 6.60
C SER A 40 -11.27 -20.58 7.35
N PRO A 41 -12.05 -21.47 6.72
CA PRO A 41 -12.52 -21.43 5.33
C PRO A 41 -13.82 -20.66 5.11
N GLU A 42 -14.29 -19.89 6.10
CA GLU A 42 -15.55 -19.12 6.05
C GLU A 42 -15.56 -18.07 4.92
N GLY A 43 -14.39 -17.64 4.45
CA GLY A 43 -14.20 -16.76 3.30
C GLY A 43 -13.97 -15.29 3.66
N SER A 44 -14.19 -14.90 4.92
CA SER A 44 -13.96 -13.52 5.37
C SER A 44 -12.46 -13.16 5.37
N ALA A 45 -11.56 -14.11 5.60
CA ALA A 45 -10.12 -13.90 5.44
C ALA A 45 -9.76 -13.54 3.99
N SER A 46 -10.20 -14.35 3.03
CA SER A 46 -9.99 -14.07 1.60
C SER A 46 -10.56 -12.72 1.19
N ALA A 47 -11.78 -12.38 1.62
CA ALA A 47 -12.38 -11.10 1.32
C ALA A 47 -11.53 -9.95 1.86
N LEU A 48 -11.09 -10.06 3.13
CA LEU A 48 -10.31 -9.02 3.80
C LEU A 48 -8.93 -8.80 3.18
N VAL A 49 -8.25 -9.86 2.72
CA VAL A 49 -6.98 -9.77 1.96
C VAL A 49 -7.20 -8.99 0.65
N LEU A 50 -8.23 -9.37 -0.12
CA LEU A 50 -8.52 -8.74 -1.40
C LEU A 50 -8.93 -7.27 -1.22
N ASP A 51 -9.74 -6.97 -0.22
CA ASP A 51 -10.16 -5.61 0.11
C ASP A 51 -8.97 -4.73 0.50
N THR A 52 -8.02 -5.27 1.27
CA THR A 52 -6.78 -4.55 1.64
C THR A 52 -5.94 -4.20 0.42
N ILE A 53 -5.75 -5.13 -0.52
CA ILE A 53 -5.02 -4.83 -1.78
C ILE A 53 -5.80 -3.83 -2.64
N ASN A 54 -7.12 -3.96 -2.68
CA ASN A 54 -7.97 -3.08 -3.48
C ASN A 54 -8.07 -1.66 -2.90
N SER A 55 -7.90 -1.47 -1.59
CA SER A 55 -7.93 -0.15 -0.94
C SER A 55 -6.66 0.67 -1.13
N ALA A 56 -5.56 0.06 -1.59
CA ALA A 56 -4.30 0.77 -1.77
C ALA A 56 -4.40 1.88 -2.84
N GLU A 57 -3.92 3.07 -2.48
CA GLU A 57 -3.90 4.26 -3.33
C GLU A 57 -2.48 4.60 -3.82
N ASN A 58 -1.45 4.39 -2.99
CA ASN A 58 -0.09 4.86 -3.26
C ASN A 58 0.93 3.72 -3.36
N SER A 59 0.94 2.79 -2.42
CA SER A 59 1.95 1.74 -2.34
C SER A 59 1.46 0.45 -1.71
N ILE A 60 2.07 -0.66 -2.15
CA ILE A 60 1.96 -1.98 -1.54
C ILE A 60 3.37 -2.53 -1.31
N ARG A 61 3.62 -3.04 -0.11
CA ARG A 61 4.80 -3.84 0.25
C ARG A 61 4.33 -5.18 0.77
N MET A 62 4.64 -6.25 0.04
CA MET A 62 4.19 -7.60 0.37
C MET A 62 5.36 -8.49 0.76
N MET A 63 5.17 -9.30 1.80
CA MET A 63 6.01 -10.43 2.17
C MET A 63 5.18 -11.71 2.10
N ALA A 64 5.65 -12.71 1.37
CA ALA A 64 4.89 -13.95 1.18
C ALA A 64 5.75 -15.20 1.34
N TYR A 65 5.30 -16.11 2.20
CA TYR A 65 5.83 -17.48 2.23
C TYR A 65 5.39 -18.28 1.01
N SER A 66 4.10 -18.60 0.88
CA SER A 66 3.56 -19.27 -0.31
C SER A 66 2.80 -18.27 -1.18
N PHE A 67 3.16 -18.18 -2.46
CA PHE A 67 2.65 -17.18 -3.39
C PHE A 67 2.05 -17.85 -4.63
N THR A 68 0.78 -18.25 -4.54
CA THR A 68 0.12 -19.11 -5.55
C THR A 68 -1.34 -18.74 -5.86
N ASP A 69 -1.97 -17.86 -5.07
CA ASP A 69 -3.38 -17.54 -5.22
C ASP A 69 -3.64 -16.59 -6.41
N PRO A 70 -4.31 -17.03 -7.49
CA PRO A 70 -4.59 -16.17 -8.63
C PRO A 70 -5.47 -14.96 -8.28
N ASP A 71 -6.36 -15.06 -7.28
CA ASP A 71 -7.25 -13.97 -6.91
C ASP A 71 -6.44 -12.80 -6.32
N VAL A 72 -5.41 -13.12 -5.52
CA VAL A 72 -4.40 -12.17 -5.03
C VAL A 72 -3.60 -11.57 -6.18
N MET A 73 -3.17 -12.37 -7.16
CA MET A 73 -2.40 -11.86 -8.31
C MET A 73 -3.21 -10.87 -9.15
N TYR A 74 -4.49 -11.16 -9.37
CA TYR A 74 -5.39 -10.25 -10.09
C TYR A 74 -5.65 -8.97 -9.29
N ALA A 75 -5.72 -9.03 -7.97
CA ALA A 75 -5.84 -7.84 -7.13
C ALA A 75 -4.59 -6.95 -7.23
N LEU A 76 -3.39 -7.54 -7.16
CA LEU A 76 -2.13 -6.82 -7.35
C LEU A 76 -2.01 -6.20 -8.75
N ALA A 77 -2.48 -6.92 -9.78
CA ALA A 77 -2.54 -6.38 -11.14
C ALA A 77 -3.46 -5.17 -11.26
N ARG A 78 -4.63 -5.21 -10.61
CA ARG A 78 -5.54 -4.06 -10.55
C ARG A 78 -4.90 -2.89 -9.80
N ALA A 79 -4.23 -3.13 -8.67
CA ALA A 79 -3.51 -2.09 -7.94
C ALA A 79 -2.42 -1.43 -8.80
N LYS A 80 -1.59 -2.23 -9.48
CA LYS A 80 -0.58 -1.73 -10.43
C LYS A 80 -1.22 -0.90 -11.55
N LYS A 81 -2.36 -1.34 -12.09
CA LYS A 81 -3.11 -0.60 -13.12
C LYS A 81 -3.64 0.74 -12.61
N ARG A 82 -4.00 0.86 -11.33
CA ARG A 82 -4.37 2.14 -10.69
C ARG A 82 -3.18 3.08 -10.48
N GLY A 83 -1.95 2.62 -10.69
CA GLY A 83 -0.73 3.42 -10.48
C GLY A 83 -0.01 3.17 -9.16
N VAL A 84 -0.51 2.25 -8.33
CA VAL A 84 0.09 1.90 -7.03
C VAL A 84 1.51 1.35 -7.23
N ASP A 85 2.46 1.82 -6.41
CA ASP A 85 3.82 1.26 -6.33
C ASP A 85 3.80 -0.05 -5.54
N VAL A 86 3.67 -1.16 -6.26
CA VAL A 86 3.66 -2.52 -5.70
C VAL A 86 5.06 -3.11 -5.71
N ARG A 87 5.54 -3.61 -4.57
CA ARG A 87 6.79 -4.39 -4.47
C ARG A 87 6.60 -5.63 -3.59
N ILE A 88 7.19 -6.75 -4.01
CA ILE A 88 6.90 -8.07 -3.43
C ILE A 88 8.21 -8.80 -3.12
N VAL A 89 8.36 -9.31 -1.90
CA VAL A 89 9.43 -10.24 -1.54
C VAL A 89 8.84 -11.58 -1.11
N VAL A 90 9.28 -12.67 -1.73
CA VAL A 90 8.77 -14.01 -1.46
C VAL A 90 9.87 -14.96 -1.01
N ASP A 91 9.52 -15.98 -0.24
CA ASP A 91 10.45 -17.06 0.09
C ASP A 91 10.93 -17.79 -1.18
N TYR A 92 12.23 -17.99 -1.35
CA TYR A 92 12.73 -18.70 -2.52
C TYR A 92 12.32 -20.17 -2.54
N ARG A 93 12.54 -20.88 -1.43
CA ARG A 93 12.46 -22.35 -1.37
C ARG A 93 11.01 -22.84 -1.51
N GLY A 94 10.06 -22.13 -0.89
CA GLY A 94 8.63 -22.39 -0.93
C GLY A 94 7.97 -22.07 -2.27
N ASN A 95 8.62 -21.27 -3.13
CA ASN A 95 8.04 -20.81 -4.41
C ASN A 95 8.70 -21.44 -5.66
N THR A 96 9.28 -22.64 -5.52
CA THR A 96 9.89 -23.38 -6.64
C THR A 96 8.89 -24.21 -7.45
N ASN A 97 7.71 -24.50 -6.90
CA ASN A 97 6.66 -25.30 -7.55
C ASN A 97 6.02 -24.57 -8.75
N ARG A 98 5.36 -25.33 -9.64
CA ARG A 98 4.74 -24.80 -10.88
C ARG A 98 3.78 -23.64 -10.61
N ALA A 99 2.86 -23.78 -9.65
CA ALA A 99 1.87 -22.75 -9.37
C ALA A 99 2.52 -21.43 -8.95
N SER A 100 3.56 -21.49 -8.12
CA SER A 100 4.30 -20.31 -7.66
C SER A 100 5.09 -19.67 -8.80
N ARG A 101 5.73 -20.49 -9.65
CA ARG A 101 6.43 -20.02 -10.84
C ARG A 101 5.49 -19.28 -11.79
N GLU A 102 4.29 -19.79 -12.04
CA GLU A 102 3.30 -19.12 -12.89
C GLU A 102 2.78 -17.80 -12.27
N ALA A 103 2.55 -17.76 -10.95
CA ALA A 103 2.20 -16.53 -10.25
C ALA A 103 3.32 -15.48 -10.36
N MET A 104 4.58 -15.86 -10.11
CA MET A 104 5.73 -14.95 -10.23
C MET A 104 5.94 -14.49 -11.69
N LYS A 105 5.76 -15.37 -12.69
CA LYS A 105 5.78 -15.00 -14.12
C LYS A 105 4.74 -13.92 -14.42
N TYR A 106 3.50 -14.12 -13.96
CA TYR A 106 2.41 -13.18 -14.16
C TYR A 106 2.73 -11.79 -13.56
N ILE A 107 3.24 -11.74 -12.32
CA ILE A 107 3.68 -10.49 -11.68
C ILE A 107 4.83 -9.81 -12.45
N ASN A 108 5.83 -10.57 -12.88
CA ASN A 108 6.95 -10.03 -13.63
C ASN A 108 6.54 -9.46 -15.00
N LEU A 109 5.57 -10.09 -15.68
CA LEU A 109 5.00 -9.57 -16.94
C LEU A 109 4.36 -8.20 -16.75
N LEU A 110 3.75 -7.94 -15.59
CA LEU A 110 3.17 -6.65 -15.21
C LEU A 110 4.21 -5.61 -14.77
N LYS A 111 5.50 -5.94 -14.84
CA LYS A 111 6.62 -5.08 -14.40
C LYS A 111 6.47 -4.64 -12.94
N ILE A 112 5.90 -5.49 -12.10
CA ILE A 112 5.90 -5.32 -10.65
C ILE A 112 7.23 -5.88 -10.13
N PRO A 113 8.05 -5.07 -9.42
CA PRO A 113 9.27 -5.56 -8.80
C PRO A 113 8.99 -6.70 -7.83
N LEU A 114 9.57 -7.87 -8.12
CA LEU A 114 9.49 -9.06 -7.29
C LEU A 114 10.90 -9.57 -6.99
N ARG A 115 11.15 -9.86 -5.71
CA ARG A 115 12.38 -10.51 -5.24
C ARG A 115 12.07 -11.84 -4.58
N THR A 116 12.99 -12.78 -4.72
CA THR A 116 13.05 -13.98 -3.87
C THR A 116 14.15 -13.82 -2.83
N VAL A 117 13.91 -14.26 -1.60
CA VAL A 117 14.88 -14.24 -0.51
C VAL A 117 15.15 -15.65 0.01
N ASP A 118 16.41 -16.01 0.23
CA ASP A 118 16.85 -17.36 0.62
C ASP A 118 17.94 -17.39 1.71
N VAL A 119 18.30 -16.21 2.23
CA VAL A 119 19.24 -16.05 3.36
C VAL A 119 18.68 -16.59 4.68
N PHE A 120 17.37 -16.87 4.74
CA PHE A 120 16.70 -17.52 5.86
C PHE A 120 16.39 -18.97 5.52
N PRO A 121 16.34 -19.89 6.50
CA PRO A 121 15.83 -21.24 6.27
C PRO A 121 14.41 -21.23 5.68
N ILE A 122 13.57 -20.32 6.19
CA ILE A 122 12.21 -20.02 5.72
C ILE A 122 11.94 -18.53 5.93
N HIS A 123 11.53 -17.81 4.89
CA HIS A 123 10.88 -16.50 5.02
C HIS A 123 9.36 -16.72 5.16
N HIS A 124 8.89 -16.80 6.41
CA HIS A 124 7.56 -17.33 6.72
C HIS A 124 6.46 -16.25 6.87
N ASP A 125 6.78 -15.00 6.58
CA ASP A 125 5.84 -13.88 6.68
C ASP A 125 4.68 -14.00 5.67
N LYS A 126 3.49 -13.57 6.09
CA LYS A 126 2.33 -13.33 5.23
C LYS A 126 1.79 -11.96 5.57
N VAL A 127 2.30 -10.95 4.89
CA VAL A 127 2.09 -9.55 5.27
C VAL A 127 1.85 -8.71 4.04
N ILE A 128 0.90 -7.78 4.13
CA ILE A 128 0.70 -6.70 3.16
C ILE A 128 0.71 -5.38 3.92
N ILE A 129 1.58 -4.46 3.53
CA ILE A 129 1.62 -3.10 4.05
C ILE A 129 1.10 -2.18 2.95
N VAL A 130 0.07 -1.41 3.25
CA VAL A 130 -0.60 -0.49 2.33
C VAL A 130 -0.36 0.94 2.80
N ASP A 131 0.08 1.78 1.86
CA ASP A 131 0.16 3.25 2.00
C ASP A 131 0.90 3.77 3.25
N GLY A 132 1.79 2.93 3.81
CA GLY A 132 2.54 3.26 5.02
C GLY A 132 1.69 3.46 6.28
N ASN A 133 0.42 3.05 6.27
CA ASN A 133 -0.49 3.25 7.41
C ASN A 133 -1.35 2.02 7.76
N THR A 134 -1.38 1.00 6.89
CA THR A 134 -2.22 -0.19 7.07
C THR A 134 -1.38 -1.45 6.93
N VAL A 135 -1.57 -2.41 7.83
CA VAL A 135 -0.89 -3.70 7.82
C VAL A 135 -1.90 -4.83 7.87
N GLU A 136 -1.87 -5.72 6.90
CA GLU A 136 -2.46 -7.05 6.96
C GLU A 136 -1.41 -8.07 7.40
N THR A 137 -1.77 -8.96 8.32
CA THR A 137 -0.94 -10.09 8.74
C THR A 137 -1.81 -11.24 9.27
N GLY A 138 -1.22 -12.42 9.44
CA GLY A 138 -1.91 -13.57 10.02
C GLY A 138 -1.25 -14.90 9.69
N SER A 139 -2.03 -15.97 9.79
CA SER A 139 -1.61 -17.32 9.38
C SER A 139 -1.77 -17.56 7.87
N TYR A 140 -2.65 -16.78 7.23
CA TYR A 140 -3.07 -16.91 5.85
C TYR A 140 -1.92 -16.81 4.83
N ASN A 141 -1.51 -17.95 4.28
CA ASN A 141 -0.66 -17.95 3.08
C ASN A 141 -1.44 -17.47 1.86
N PHE A 142 -0.82 -16.72 0.93
CA PHE A 142 -1.46 -16.30 -0.32
C PHE A 142 -1.59 -17.48 -1.30
N SER A 143 -2.46 -18.43 -0.94
CA SER A 143 -2.68 -19.71 -1.60
C SER A 143 -4.16 -20.10 -1.54
N ARG A 144 -4.60 -20.89 -2.52
CA ARG A 144 -5.98 -21.42 -2.55
C ARG A 144 -6.33 -22.30 -1.34
N ALA A 145 -5.35 -22.97 -0.74
CA ALA A 145 -5.57 -23.81 0.43
C ALA A 145 -5.93 -22.96 1.66
N ALA A 146 -5.15 -21.90 1.91
CA ALA A 146 -5.47 -20.93 2.97
C ALA A 146 -6.80 -20.22 2.70
N ALA A 147 -7.11 -19.91 1.44
CA ALA A 147 -8.36 -19.25 1.07
C ALA A 147 -9.63 -20.09 1.35
N ARG A 148 -9.57 -21.40 1.11
CA ARG A 148 -10.79 -22.23 0.94
C ARG A 148 -10.83 -23.52 1.75
N LYS A 149 -9.74 -23.90 2.42
CA LYS A 149 -9.63 -25.23 3.05
C LYS A 149 -9.11 -25.19 4.48
N ASN A 150 -8.03 -24.47 4.70
CA ASN A 150 -7.39 -24.43 6.01
C ASN A 150 -8.19 -23.57 6.98
N SER A 151 -8.03 -23.84 8.28
CA SER A 151 -8.39 -22.89 9.32
C SER A 151 -7.30 -21.83 9.40
N GLU A 152 -7.62 -20.59 9.08
CA GLU A 152 -6.68 -19.47 9.02
C GLU A 152 -7.30 -18.22 9.61
N ASN A 153 -6.47 -17.25 9.97
CA ASN A 153 -6.87 -15.91 10.36
C ASN A 153 -6.09 -14.86 9.56
N VAL A 154 -6.76 -13.74 9.30
CA VAL A 154 -6.21 -12.51 8.75
C VAL A 154 -6.60 -11.37 9.66
N VAL A 155 -5.66 -10.52 10.04
CA VAL A 155 -5.87 -9.31 10.83
C VAL A 155 -5.42 -8.12 9.99
N VAL A 156 -6.26 -7.10 9.88
CA VAL A 156 -5.92 -5.84 9.21
C VAL A 156 -5.98 -4.72 10.23
N ILE A 157 -4.84 -4.07 10.42
CA ILE A 157 -4.60 -2.95 11.33
C ILE A 157 -4.54 -1.68 10.48
N LYS A 158 -5.59 -0.87 10.50
CA LYS A 158 -5.75 0.31 9.64
C LYS A 158 -5.42 1.60 10.39
N ASN A 159 -4.89 2.57 9.65
CA ASN A 159 -4.60 3.94 10.10
C ASN A 159 -3.67 3.98 11.33
N MET A 160 -2.69 3.08 11.37
CA MET A 160 -1.66 2.99 12.41
C MET A 160 -0.26 3.10 11.78
N PRO A 161 0.18 4.31 11.40
CA PRO A 161 1.46 4.51 10.71
C PRO A 161 2.67 4.01 11.52
N ASP A 162 2.64 4.09 12.85
CA ASP A 162 3.74 3.61 13.69
C ASP A 162 3.91 2.08 13.66
N VAL A 163 2.81 1.34 13.49
CA VAL A 163 2.85 -0.11 13.28
C VAL A 163 3.34 -0.41 11.87
N ALA A 164 2.81 0.30 10.87
CA ALA A 164 3.24 0.14 9.49
C ALA A 164 4.74 0.45 9.30
N ALA A 165 5.28 1.45 9.99
CA ALA A 165 6.69 1.81 9.95
C ALA A 165 7.60 0.67 10.43
N GLN A 166 7.25 -0.01 11.53
CA GLN A 166 8.00 -1.17 12.03
C GLN A 166 7.97 -2.34 11.04
N TYR A 167 6.80 -2.62 10.44
CA TYR A 167 6.68 -3.64 9.41
C TYR A 167 7.42 -3.26 8.12
N LEU A 168 7.48 -1.98 7.77
CA LEU A 168 8.23 -1.48 6.62
C LEU A 168 9.74 -1.66 6.80
N GLU A 169 10.27 -1.40 8.01
CA GLU A 169 11.67 -1.68 8.33
C GLU A 169 11.99 -3.17 8.17
N HIS A 170 11.13 -4.05 8.71
CA HIS A 170 11.27 -5.50 8.55
C HIS A 170 11.17 -5.94 7.08
N TRP A 171 10.23 -5.37 6.31
CA TRP A 171 10.11 -5.62 4.87
C TRP A 171 11.37 -5.18 4.12
N GLN A 172 11.93 -4.02 4.46
CA GLN A 172 13.09 -3.44 3.80
C GLN A 172 14.32 -4.32 3.98
N ASP A 173 14.57 -4.87 5.17
CA ASP A 173 15.66 -5.83 5.40
C ASP A 173 15.53 -7.08 4.50
N ARG A 174 14.33 -7.65 4.40
CA ARG A 174 14.08 -8.82 3.53
C ARG A 174 14.24 -8.46 2.06
N TRP A 175 13.76 -7.28 1.68
CA TRP A 175 13.88 -6.77 0.32
C TRP A 175 15.35 -6.59 -0.08
N ASP A 176 16.16 -5.93 0.75
CA ASP A 176 17.57 -5.62 0.46
C ASP A 176 18.45 -6.86 0.39
N ARG A 177 18.09 -7.90 1.14
CA ARG A 177 18.75 -9.22 1.11
C ARG A 177 18.16 -10.17 0.06
N GLY A 178 17.14 -9.73 -0.67
CA GLY A 178 16.50 -10.49 -1.74
C GLY A 178 17.17 -10.27 -3.10
N THR A 179 16.99 -11.24 -3.99
CA THR A 179 17.45 -11.17 -5.38
C THR A 179 16.27 -10.90 -6.31
N ASN A 180 16.43 -9.99 -7.28
CA ASN A 180 15.42 -9.76 -8.31
C ASN A 180 15.09 -11.07 -9.02
N TRP A 181 13.81 -11.42 -9.05
CA TRP A 181 13.37 -12.62 -9.74
C TRP A 181 13.19 -12.32 -11.23
N GLN A 182 13.63 -13.24 -12.07
CA GLN A 182 13.36 -13.25 -13.51
C GLN A 182 12.93 -14.66 -13.91
N PRO A 183 12.01 -14.80 -14.87
CA PRO A 183 11.72 -16.10 -15.45
C PRO A 183 12.99 -16.62 -16.14
N VAL A 184 13.33 -17.88 -15.89
CA VAL A 184 14.32 -18.59 -16.70
C VAL A 184 13.65 -18.92 -18.02
N ASN A 185 14.29 -18.56 -19.13
CA ASN A 185 13.84 -18.88 -20.50
C ASN A 185 13.76 -20.40 -20.71
#